data_AF-Q8FUH9-F1
#
_entry.id   AF-Q8FUH9-F1
#
_cell.length_a   1.000
_cell.length_b   1.000
_cell.length_c   1.000
_cell.angle_alpha   90.00
_cell.angle_beta   90.00
_cell.angle_gamma   90.00
#
_symmetry.space_group_name_H-M   'P 1'
#
loop_
_entity.id
_entity.type
_entity.pdbx_description
1 polymer ?
#
loop_
_entity_poly.entity_id
_entity_poly.type
_entity_poly.pdbx_seq_one_letter_code
_entity_poly.pdbx_strand_id
1 'polypeptide(L)'
;MAGYGRVANAMNSLAKLDSSLQRGLDNALAFVFRGRVVPAELEELLKQEAEDNVVHTADGYVEAPNVFKVSVSPNDFANLLETSPDLAGRFADQMMRFCRNHSWSLAGPVVVLIAEDPARHTGQLKSDSEKDPDPELNSGFLPMDGDGVLAITESESKNVSDNSPYSGTEFLPAQEAARPLTHGAPRVQTDDNRHVVPQSSGPVVTLLLQDGSSRTYLVKEGSNIIGRSNDADLRLPDTGVSRQHAEITWDGRDAILVDLKSTNGTTVNDTPVENWLLADGDVITVGHSNIEVRIVSP
;
A
#
# COMPACT_ATOMS: atom_id res chain seq x y z
N MET A 1 32.28 -33.47 1.00
CA MET A 1 31.95 -33.47 -0.44
C MET A 1 30.42 -33.47 -0.54
N ALA A 2 29.86 -32.43 -1.14
CA ALA A 2 28.44 -32.13 -1.19
C ALA A 2 27.66 -33.03 -2.18
N GLY A 3 26.33 -33.05 -2.08
CA GLY A 3 25.44 -33.69 -3.05
C GLY A 3 23.96 -33.45 -2.73
N TYR A 4 23.44 -32.33 -3.24
CA TYR A 4 22.04 -31.91 -3.28
C TYR A 4 21.15 -32.86 -4.13
N GLY A 5 19.84 -32.86 -3.87
CA GLY A 5 18.86 -33.50 -4.77
C GLY A 5 17.40 -33.44 -4.29
N ARG A 6 16.81 -32.23 -4.24
CA ARG A 6 15.35 -32.01 -4.22
C ARG A 6 14.78 -32.46 -5.57
N VAL A 7 13.88 -33.45 -5.64
CA VAL A 7 12.76 -33.48 -6.60
C VAL A 7 11.68 -34.47 -6.13
N ALA A 8 10.54 -33.98 -5.64
CA ALA A 8 9.28 -34.71 -5.67
C ALA A 8 8.13 -33.79 -5.24
N ASN A 9 7.38 -33.27 -6.22
CA ASN A 9 5.93 -33.48 -6.33
C ASN A 9 5.37 -32.61 -7.47
N ALA A 10 5.49 -33.15 -8.68
CA ALA A 10 4.55 -32.86 -9.75
C ALA A 10 3.31 -33.76 -9.55
N MET A 11 2.14 -33.23 -9.90
CA MET A 11 0.83 -33.87 -10.04
C MET A 11 -0.21 -33.53 -8.96
N ASN A 12 -0.89 -32.40 -9.20
CA ASN A 12 -2.34 -32.28 -9.06
C ASN A 12 -2.84 -31.22 -10.08
N SER A 13 -2.86 -31.57 -11.36
CA SER A 13 -3.25 -30.68 -12.47
C SER A 13 -4.42 -31.21 -13.33
N LEU A 14 -5.39 -31.90 -12.73
CA LEU A 14 -6.48 -32.52 -13.51
C LEU A 14 -7.92 -32.19 -13.07
N ALA A 15 -8.11 -31.16 -12.25
CA ALA A 15 -9.45 -30.58 -12.00
C ALA A 15 -9.62 -29.13 -12.48
N LYS A 16 -8.56 -28.47 -12.98
CA LYS A 16 -8.57 -27.04 -13.39
C LYS A 16 -8.94 -26.79 -14.86
N LEU A 17 -9.46 -27.79 -15.57
CA LEU A 17 -9.75 -27.68 -17.01
C LEU A 17 -11.08 -26.99 -17.36
N ASP A 18 -11.96 -26.76 -16.39
CA ASP A 18 -13.28 -26.18 -16.68
C ASP A 18 -13.35 -24.64 -16.49
N SER A 19 -12.47 -24.06 -15.66
CA SER A 19 -12.40 -22.59 -15.51
C SER A 19 -11.65 -21.89 -16.66
N SER A 20 -11.06 -22.63 -17.59
CA SER A 20 -10.30 -22.09 -18.73
C SER A 20 -11.15 -21.75 -19.95
N LEU A 21 -12.35 -22.30 -20.03
CA LEU A 21 -13.26 -22.07 -21.16
C LEU A 21 -14.24 -20.93 -20.89
N GLN A 22 -14.42 -20.54 -19.62
CA GLN A 22 -15.10 -19.29 -19.26
C GLN A 22 -14.21 -18.05 -19.53
N ARG A 23 -12.86 -18.21 -19.52
CA ARG A 23 -11.83 -17.17 -19.76
C ARG A 23 -11.81 -16.58 -21.20
N GLY A 24 -12.72 -17.01 -22.07
CA GLY A 24 -12.81 -16.54 -23.46
C GLY A 24 -13.52 -15.20 -23.65
N LEU A 25 -14.12 -14.61 -22.60
CA LEU A 25 -14.99 -13.43 -22.73
C LEU A 25 -14.47 -12.15 -22.04
N ASP A 26 -13.49 -12.23 -21.14
CA ASP A 26 -13.09 -11.08 -20.31
C ASP A 26 -11.91 -10.27 -20.88
N ASN A 27 -11.42 -10.62 -22.06
CA ASN A 27 -10.40 -9.88 -22.84
C ASN A 27 -10.89 -8.52 -23.40
N ALA A 28 -11.89 -7.89 -22.79
CA ALA A 28 -12.60 -6.73 -23.35
C ALA A 28 -12.26 -5.38 -22.71
N LEU A 29 -11.14 -5.26 -21.99
CA LEU A 29 -10.64 -3.95 -21.49
C LEU A 29 -9.32 -3.49 -22.11
N ALA A 30 -8.83 -4.15 -23.17
CA ALA A 30 -7.69 -3.68 -23.97
C ALA A 30 -7.97 -2.40 -24.80
N PHE A 31 -9.11 -1.73 -24.59
CA PHE A 31 -9.49 -0.54 -25.35
C PHE A 31 -9.23 0.72 -24.54
N VAL A 32 -8.04 1.32 -24.74
CA VAL A 32 -7.84 2.77 -24.97
C VAL A 32 -6.33 3.16 -25.11
N PHE A 33 -5.37 2.31 -24.75
CA PHE A 33 -3.93 2.65 -24.87
C PHE A 33 -3.10 1.66 -25.72
N ARG A 34 -3.29 1.68 -27.05
CA ARG A 34 -2.39 1.12 -28.09
C ARG A 34 -1.57 -0.14 -27.69
N GLY A 35 -2.20 -1.13 -27.07
CA GLY A 35 -1.56 -2.40 -26.72
C GLY A 35 -0.35 -2.29 -25.80
N ARG A 36 -0.37 -1.39 -24.81
CA ARG A 36 0.58 -1.41 -23.67
C ARG A 36 -0.15 -1.78 -22.41
N VAL A 37 0.51 -2.56 -21.57
CA VAL A 37 0.03 -2.92 -20.25
C VAL A 37 -0.03 -1.68 -19.35
N VAL A 38 -1.18 -1.45 -18.71
CA VAL A 38 -1.37 -0.35 -17.75
C VAL A 38 -1.21 -0.91 -16.32
N PRO A 39 -0.50 -0.22 -15.40
CA PRO A 39 -0.35 -0.68 -14.02
C PRO A 39 -1.68 -1.02 -13.31
N ALA A 40 -2.75 -0.26 -13.59
CA ALA A 40 -4.07 -0.54 -13.04
C ALA A 40 -4.64 -1.90 -13.48
N GLU A 41 -4.34 -2.37 -14.70
CA GLU A 41 -4.76 -3.70 -15.17
C GLU A 41 -4.02 -4.81 -14.43
N LEU A 42 -2.76 -4.58 -14.03
CA LEU A 42 -2.00 -5.51 -13.20
C LEU A 42 -2.58 -5.62 -11.80
N GLU A 43 -2.90 -4.48 -11.20
CA GLU A 43 -3.48 -4.44 -9.85
C GLU A 43 -4.80 -5.21 -9.80
N GLU A 44 -5.68 -4.96 -10.77
CA GLU A 44 -6.98 -5.63 -10.83
C GLU A 44 -6.82 -7.14 -11.03
N LEU A 45 -5.90 -7.54 -11.91
CA LEU A 45 -5.58 -8.95 -12.14
C LEU A 45 -5.05 -9.63 -10.86
N LEU A 46 -4.22 -8.95 -10.08
CA LEU A 46 -3.69 -9.46 -8.81
C LEU A 46 -4.78 -9.61 -7.75
N LYS A 47 -5.70 -8.64 -7.64
CA LYS A 47 -6.85 -8.72 -6.72
C LYS A 47 -7.76 -9.89 -7.05
N GLN A 48 -8.11 -10.03 -8.33
CA GLN A 48 -8.91 -11.16 -8.81
C GLN A 48 -8.22 -12.50 -8.52
N GLU A 49 -6.91 -12.61 -8.80
CA GLU A 49 -6.14 -13.82 -8.50
C GLU A 49 -6.16 -14.16 -6.99
N ALA A 50 -6.07 -13.15 -6.12
CA ALA A 50 -6.15 -13.35 -4.68
C ALA A 50 -7.53 -13.85 -4.25
N GLU A 51 -8.60 -13.21 -4.72
CA GLU A 51 -10.00 -13.59 -4.47
C GLU A 51 -10.29 -15.01 -4.92
N ASP A 52 -9.88 -15.39 -6.13
CA ASP A 52 -10.15 -16.69 -6.73
C ASP A 52 -9.44 -17.84 -6.00
N ASN A 53 -8.37 -17.55 -5.26
CA ASN A 53 -7.51 -18.54 -4.62
C ASN A 53 -7.51 -18.48 -3.09
N VAL A 54 -8.46 -17.76 -2.47
CA VAL A 54 -8.63 -17.84 -1.02
C VAL A 54 -9.10 -19.23 -0.57
N VAL A 55 -8.64 -19.67 0.60
CA VAL A 55 -9.05 -20.93 1.21
C VAL A 55 -9.74 -20.64 2.54
N HIS A 56 -10.93 -21.20 2.72
CA HIS A 56 -11.64 -21.16 3.98
C HIS A 56 -11.16 -22.30 4.88
N THR A 57 -10.62 -21.94 6.04
CA THR A 57 -10.17 -22.90 7.05
C THR A 57 -11.36 -23.41 7.88
N ALA A 58 -11.19 -24.57 8.52
CA ALA A 58 -12.22 -25.17 9.37
C ALA A 58 -12.58 -24.28 10.58
N ASP A 59 -11.65 -23.45 11.03
CA ASP A 59 -11.80 -22.54 12.17
C ASP A 59 -12.46 -21.20 11.79
N GLY A 60 -12.90 -21.05 10.54
CA GLY A 60 -13.65 -19.88 10.06
C GLY A 60 -12.77 -18.73 9.55
N TYR A 61 -11.44 -18.86 9.60
CA TYR A 61 -10.53 -17.91 8.97
C TYR A 61 -10.45 -18.13 7.47
N VAL A 62 -10.19 -17.06 6.73
CA VAL A 62 -9.89 -17.10 5.30
C VAL A 62 -8.40 -16.87 5.11
N GLU A 63 -7.76 -17.69 4.29
CA GLU A 63 -6.33 -17.59 4.00
C GLU A 63 -6.10 -17.36 2.51
N ALA A 64 -5.47 -16.24 2.19
CA ALA A 64 -5.15 -15.81 0.83
C ALA A 64 -3.73 -16.26 0.41
N PRO A 65 -3.44 -16.34 -0.90
CA PRO A 65 -2.06 -16.47 -1.37
C PRO A 65 -1.23 -15.24 -1.03
N ASN A 66 0.09 -15.43 -0.90
CA ASN A 66 1.03 -14.36 -0.58
C ASN A 66 2.14 -14.21 -1.63
N VAL A 67 2.34 -15.18 -2.52
CA VAL A 67 3.26 -15.05 -3.66
C VAL A 67 2.45 -14.95 -4.93
N PHE A 68 2.62 -13.85 -5.67
CA PHE A 68 1.94 -13.57 -6.92
C PHE A 68 2.94 -13.42 -8.05
N LYS A 69 2.64 -14.00 -9.20
CA LYS A 69 3.42 -13.85 -10.42
C LYS A 69 2.53 -13.36 -11.55
N VAL A 70 2.90 -12.24 -12.16
CA VAL A 70 2.24 -11.73 -13.37
C VAL A 70 3.20 -11.87 -14.54
N SER A 71 2.81 -12.66 -15.53
CA SER A 71 3.58 -12.88 -16.76
C SER A 71 3.13 -11.89 -17.84
N VAL A 72 4.09 -11.16 -18.43
CA VAL A 72 3.87 -10.11 -19.44
C VAL A 72 4.77 -10.31 -20.67
N SER A 73 4.45 -9.64 -21.79
CA SER A 73 5.31 -9.71 -22.99
C SER A 73 6.68 -9.03 -22.76
N PRO A 74 7.74 -9.40 -23.50
CA PRO A 74 9.04 -8.73 -23.42
C PRO A 74 8.99 -7.21 -23.58
N ASN A 75 8.12 -6.73 -24.48
CA ASN A 75 7.94 -5.29 -24.71
C ASN A 75 7.32 -4.59 -23.51
N ASP A 76 6.30 -5.20 -22.88
CA ASP A 76 5.64 -4.65 -21.69
C ASP A 76 6.56 -4.71 -20.49
N PHE A 77 7.29 -5.81 -20.32
CA PHE A 77 8.28 -5.98 -19.26
C PHE A 77 9.31 -4.85 -19.28
N ALA A 78 9.94 -4.61 -20.44
CA ALA A 78 10.92 -3.55 -20.60
C ALA A 78 10.31 -2.16 -20.34
N ASN A 79 9.08 -1.93 -20.82
CA ASN A 79 8.41 -0.65 -20.61
C ASN A 79 8.04 -0.39 -19.14
N LEU A 80 7.53 -1.39 -18.44
CA LEU A 80 7.19 -1.29 -17.02
C LEU A 80 8.45 -1.10 -16.17
N LEU A 81 9.54 -1.82 -16.49
CA LEU A 81 10.81 -1.67 -15.78
C LEU A 81 11.43 -0.27 -15.98
N GLU A 82 11.35 0.30 -17.19
CA GLU A 82 11.86 1.64 -17.48
C GLU A 82 11.02 2.75 -16.82
N THR A 83 9.69 2.59 -16.81
CA THR A 83 8.77 3.64 -16.34
C THR A 83 8.47 3.57 -14.85
N SER A 84 8.51 2.38 -14.24
CA SER A 84 8.14 2.15 -12.84
C SER A 84 8.95 0.99 -12.25
N PRO A 85 10.25 1.21 -11.96
CA PRO A 85 11.14 0.16 -11.48
C PRO A 85 10.78 -0.41 -10.10
N ASP A 86 10.06 0.35 -9.28
CA ASP A 86 9.58 -0.01 -7.94
C ASP A 86 8.18 -0.65 -7.94
N LEU A 87 7.57 -0.83 -9.12
CA LEU A 87 6.16 -1.22 -9.28
C LEU A 87 5.80 -2.52 -8.55
N ALA A 88 6.65 -3.54 -8.63
CA ALA A 88 6.40 -4.82 -7.99
C ALA A 88 6.37 -4.71 -6.46
N GLY A 89 7.24 -3.88 -5.87
CA GLY A 89 7.22 -3.60 -4.43
C GLY A 89 5.93 -2.89 -4.02
N ARG A 90 5.51 -1.89 -4.80
CA ARG A 90 4.25 -1.18 -4.57
C ARG A 90 3.03 -2.10 -4.66
N PHE A 91 3.00 -3.02 -5.64
CA PHE A 91 1.92 -4.02 -5.71
C PHE A 91 1.93 -4.97 -4.52
N ALA A 92 3.10 -5.37 -4.01
CA ALA A 92 3.15 -6.20 -2.82
C ALA A 92 2.56 -5.49 -1.60
N ASP A 93 2.86 -4.20 -1.42
CA ASP A 93 2.25 -3.37 -0.37
C ASP A 93 0.74 -3.24 -0.58
N GLN A 94 0.28 -2.99 -1.82
CA GLN A 94 -1.15 -2.91 -2.15
C GLN A 94 -1.87 -4.24 -1.89
N MET A 95 -1.27 -5.37 -2.26
CA MET A 95 -1.87 -6.69 -2.05
C MET A 95 -1.90 -7.10 -0.59
N MET A 96 -0.86 -6.75 0.19
CA MET A 96 -0.87 -6.90 1.64
C MET A 96 -2.03 -6.12 2.27
N ARG A 97 -2.21 -4.85 1.85
CA ARG A 97 -3.34 -4.01 2.31
C ARG A 97 -4.68 -4.62 1.90
N PHE A 98 -4.82 -5.05 0.65
CA PHE A 98 -6.05 -5.63 0.12
C PHE A 98 -6.48 -6.87 0.91
N CYS A 99 -5.57 -7.81 1.16
CA CYS A 99 -5.87 -9.03 1.92
C CYS A 99 -6.25 -8.70 3.37
N ARG A 100 -5.51 -7.78 4.01
CA ARG A 100 -5.81 -7.32 5.37
C ARG A 100 -7.19 -6.68 5.45
N ASN A 101 -7.57 -5.86 4.47
CA ASN A 101 -8.86 -5.17 4.44
C ASN A 101 -10.04 -6.16 4.29
N HIS A 102 -9.82 -7.30 3.64
CA HIS A 102 -10.78 -8.39 3.57
C HIS A 102 -10.75 -9.33 4.79
N SER A 103 -9.95 -9.01 5.82
CA SER A 103 -9.71 -9.87 6.98
C SER A 103 -9.14 -11.26 6.62
N TRP A 104 -8.40 -11.35 5.51
CA TRP A 104 -7.72 -12.57 5.12
C TRP A 104 -6.34 -12.67 5.78
N SER A 105 -6.00 -13.90 6.18
CA SER A 105 -4.68 -14.26 6.68
C SER A 105 -3.74 -14.59 5.52
N LEU A 106 -2.44 -14.35 5.72
CA LEU A 106 -1.39 -14.64 4.75
C LEU A 106 -0.37 -15.58 5.42
N ALA A 107 0.13 -16.57 4.67
CA ALA A 107 1.08 -17.55 5.19
C ALA A 107 2.47 -16.96 5.47
N GLY A 108 2.83 -15.87 4.79
CA GLY A 108 4.12 -15.20 4.84
C GLY A 108 4.06 -13.78 4.29
N PRO A 109 5.22 -13.13 4.04
CA PRO A 109 5.26 -11.80 3.43
C PRO A 109 4.68 -11.84 2.01
N VAL A 110 4.09 -10.73 1.56
CA VAL A 110 3.57 -10.63 0.20
C VAL A 110 4.71 -10.37 -0.78
N VAL A 111 4.78 -11.19 -1.82
CA VAL A 111 5.77 -11.09 -2.90
C VAL A 111 5.03 -10.98 -4.23
N VAL A 112 5.37 -9.97 -5.02
CA VAL A 112 4.85 -9.80 -6.38
C VAL A 112 5.99 -9.85 -7.38
N LEU A 113 5.90 -10.76 -8.34
CA LEU A 113 6.89 -10.96 -9.40
C LEU A 113 6.28 -10.58 -10.74
N ILE A 114 6.84 -9.57 -11.40
CA ILE A 114 6.50 -9.26 -12.79
C ILE A 114 7.49 -10.04 -13.65
N ALA A 115 7.02 -11.06 -14.36
CA ALA A 115 7.86 -11.98 -15.10
C ALA A 115 7.74 -11.78 -16.61
N GLU A 116 8.87 -11.84 -17.30
CA GLU A 116 8.91 -11.85 -18.76
C GLU A 116 8.47 -13.22 -19.32
N ASP A 117 7.56 -13.23 -20.28
CA ASP A 117 7.10 -14.43 -21.00
C ASP A 117 7.05 -14.16 -22.52
N PRO A 118 8.02 -14.65 -23.32
CA PRO A 118 8.05 -14.45 -24.77
C PRO A 118 6.88 -15.06 -25.54
N ALA A 119 6.13 -15.99 -24.93
CA ALA A 119 4.93 -16.54 -25.55
C ALA A 119 3.75 -15.54 -25.52
N ARG A 120 3.85 -14.45 -24.76
CA ARG A 120 2.83 -13.41 -24.66
C ARG A 120 3.00 -12.33 -25.71
N HIS A 121 1.87 -11.91 -26.26
CA HIS A 121 1.80 -10.72 -27.09
C HIS A 121 1.63 -9.48 -26.22
N THR A 122 2.01 -8.31 -26.73
CA THR A 122 1.90 -7.05 -25.99
C THR A 122 0.44 -6.78 -25.57
N GLY A 123 0.24 -6.42 -24.30
CA GLY A 123 -1.08 -6.28 -23.68
C GLY A 123 -1.73 -7.59 -23.20
N GLN A 124 -1.07 -8.76 -23.35
CA GLN A 124 -1.53 -10.00 -22.74
C GLN A 124 -0.89 -10.21 -21.37
N LEU A 125 -1.73 -10.51 -20.39
CA LEU A 125 -1.35 -10.76 -19.01
C LEU A 125 -1.76 -12.17 -18.58
N LYS A 126 -1.04 -12.72 -17.61
CA LYS A 126 -1.50 -13.89 -16.84
C LYS A 126 -0.96 -13.84 -15.43
N SER A 127 -1.85 -14.05 -14.47
CA SER A 127 -1.52 -14.25 -13.07
C SER A 127 -1.39 -15.73 -12.74
N ASP A 128 -0.53 -16.01 -11.76
CA ASP A 128 -0.50 -17.24 -11.00
C ASP A 128 -0.18 -16.87 -9.54
N SER A 129 -0.67 -17.67 -8.58
CA SER A 129 -0.45 -17.43 -7.16
C SER A 129 -0.09 -18.69 -6.37
N GLU A 130 0.62 -18.49 -5.26
CA GLU A 130 1.04 -19.54 -4.34
C GLU A 130 1.01 -19.05 -2.88
N LYS A 131 0.89 -20.01 -1.96
CA LYS A 131 1.06 -19.80 -0.52
C LYS A 131 2.44 -20.32 -0.12
N ASP A 132 3.31 -19.41 0.30
CA ASP A 132 4.67 -19.75 0.74
C ASP A 132 5.00 -18.97 2.03
N PRO A 133 5.17 -19.65 3.18
CA PRO A 133 5.47 -18.96 4.42
C PRO A 133 6.85 -18.30 4.47
N ASP A 134 7.80 -18.71 3.62
CA ASP A 134 9.17 -18.19 3.59
C ASP A 134 9.68 -18.07 2.14
N PRO A 135 9.14 -17.12 1.36
CA PRO A 135 9.46 -17.00 -0.06
C PRO A 135 10.93 -16.62 -0.25
N GLU A 136 11.64 -17.38 -1.09
CA GLU A 136 13.08 -17.18 -1.37
C GLU A 136 13.35 -15.88 -2.15
N LEU A 137 12.34 -15.31 -2.81
CA LEU A 137 12.45 -14.13 -3.67
C LEU A 137 11.75 -12.91 -3.07
N ASN A 138 12.36 -11.74 -3.27
CA ASN A 138 11.72 -10.45 -3.03
C ASN A 138 10.87 -10.04 -4.23
N SER A 139 9.93 -9.12 -4.00
CA SER A 139 9.15 -8.51 -5.08
C SER A 139 10.06 -7.81 -6.10
N GLY A 140 9.77 -7.97 -7.39
CA GLY A 140 10.57 -7.35 -8.44
C GLY A 140 10.29 -7.90 -9.83
N PHE A 141 11.18 -7.57 -10.75
CA PHE A 141 11.09 -7.98 -12.15
C PHE A 141 11.91 -9.24 -12.39
N LEU A 142 11.29 -10.30 -12.92
CA LEU A 142 11.91 -11.59 -13.20
C LEU A 142 12.12 -11.76 -14.72
N PRO A 143 13.34 -11.52 -15.24
CA PRO A 143 13.65 -11.73 -16.65
C PRO A 143 13.63 -13.21 -17.01
N MET A 144 13.41 -13.55 -18.28
CA MET A 144 13.35 -14.94 -18.73
C MET A 144 14.69 -15.69 -18.53
N ASP A 145 15.80 -15.02 -18.82
CA ASP A 145 17.15 -15.61 -18.89
C ASP A 145 18.03 -15.27 -17.66
N GLY A 146 17.48 -14.65 -16.63
CA GLY A 146 18.26 -14.20 -15.47
C GLY A 146 18.13 -15.12 -14.25
N ASP A 147 19.26 -15.41 -13.61
CA ASP A 147 19.35 -16.18 -12.35
C ASP A 147 18.87 -15.38 -11.11
N GLY A 148 18.06 -14.33 -11.28
CA GLY A 148 17.64 -13.49 -10.15
C GLY A 148 16.56 -12.45 -10.48
N VAL A 149 15.89 -11.96 -9.43
CA VAL A 149 14.94 -10.87 -9.50
C VAL A 149 15.70 -9.55 -9.62
N LEU A 150 15.38 -8.75 -10.63
CA LEU A 150 15.80 -7.36 -10.74
C LEU A 150 15.00 -6.55 -9.71
N ALA A 151 15.53 -6.49 -8.49
CA ALA A 151 15.05 -5.61 -7.42
C ALA A 151 15.90 -4.34 -7.44
N ILE A 152 15.28 -3.18 -7.66
CA ILE A 152 15.94 -1.89 -7.49
C ILE A 152 15.38 -1.16 -6.28
N THR A 153 15.65 -1.70 -5.08
CA THR A 153 15.70 -0.94 -3.83
C THR A 153 16.71 -1.56 -2.86
N GLU A 154 17.96 -1.09 -2.91
CA GLU A 154 18.82 -1.07 -1.72
C GLU A 154 18.90 0.37 -1.22
N SER A 155 18.13 0.69 -0.18
CA SER A 155 18.73 1.45 0.91
C SER A 155 19.56 0.45 1.72
N GLU A 156 20.88 0.61 1.65
CA GLU A 156 21.92 -0.23 2.24
C GLU A 156 21.58 -0.85 3.59
N SER A 157 21.80 -2.16 3.65
CA SER A 157 22.25 -2.93 4.80
C SER A 157 23.15 -2.13 5.77
N LYS A 158 22.64 -1.77 6.95
CA LYS A 158 23.46 -1.67 8.17
C LYS A 158 22.93 -2.60 9.24
N ASN A 159 23.56 -3.76 9.29
CA ASN A 159 23.71 -4.57 10.50
C ASN A 159 24.33 -3.71 11.62
N VAL A 160 23.58 -3.47 12.70
CA VAL A 160 24.14 -3.47 14.07
C VAL A 160 23.16 -4.20 14.97
N SER A 161 23.62 -5.37 15.40
CA SER A 161 23.20 -6.21 16.51
C SER A 161 22.72 -5.45 17.76
N ASP A 162 21.66 -6.01 18.36
CA ASP A 162 21.51 -6.20 19.81
C ASP A 162 21.31 -4.94 20.69
N ASN A 163 20.04 -4.59 20.96
CA ASN A 163 19.55 -4.46 22.34
C ASN A 163 18.05 -4.15 22.39
N SER A 164 17.28 -5.08 22.95
CA SER A 164 15.96 -4.81 23.51
C SER A 164 16.09 -3.99 24.80
N PRO A 165 15.18 -3.04 25.07
CA PRO A 165 14.79 -2.84 26.45
C PRO A 165 13.30 -2.51 26.59
N TYR A 166 12.46 -3.53 26.77
CA TYR A 166 11.29 -3.38 27.65
C TYR A 166 11.71 -3.81 29.06
N SER A 167 12.05 -2.84 29.91
CA SER A 167 12.06 -3.00 31.36
C SER A 167 11.95 -1.65 32.06
N GLY A 168 10.94 -1.52 32.91
CA GLY A 168 11.04 -0.76 34.16
C GLY A 168 10.68 0.73 34.12
N THR A 169 9.42 1.02 34.43
CA THR A 169 8.95 1.94 35.49
C THR A 169 9.96 2.90 36.16
N GLU A 170 9.69 4.22 36.15
CA GLU A 170 9.34 5.07 37.32
C GLU A 170 9.39 6.60 37.05
N PHE A 171 8.76 7.36 37.96
CA PHE A 171 8.15 8.70 37.85
C PHE A 171 9.04 9.94 38.23
N LEU A 172 8.74 11.10 37.59
CA LEU A 172 8.66 12.52 38.11
C LEU A 172 9.96 13.30 38.56
N PRO A 173 9.95 14.65 38.80
CA PRO A 173 9.87 15.77 37.83
C PRO A 173 10.75 17.05 38.15
N ALA A 174 10.65 18.08 37.30
CA ALA A 174 10.65 19.55 37.58
C ALA A 174 11.94 20.44 37.61
N GLN A 175 11.72 21.69 37.13
CA GLN A 175 12.30 23.02 37.49
C GLN A 175 13.34 23.73 36.57
N GLU A 176 12.82 24.58 35.68
CA GLU A 176 12.99 26.05 35.53
C GLU A 176 14.25 26.78 36.07
N ALA A 177 14.91 27.61 35.21
CA ALA A 177 15.20 29.05 35.45
C ALA A 177 16.08 29.77 34.37
N ALA A 178 15.55 30.90 33.88
CA ALA A 178 16.17 32.23 33.65
C ALA A 178 17.30 32.52 32.61
N ARG A 179 17.01 33.54 31.76
CA ARG A 179 17.92 34.42 30.97
C ARG A 179 18.33 35.67 31.81
N PRO A 180 19.32 36.57 31.47
CA PRO A 180 19.24 37.54 30.33
C PRO A 180 20.54 38.13 29.67
N LEU A 181 20.42 38.58 28.40
CA LEU A 181 20.87 39.84 27.70
C LEU A 181 22.37 40.30 27.79
N THR A 182 23.12 40.80 26.77
CA THR A 182 22.87 41.61 25.55
C THR A 182 24.16 41.87 24.72
N HIS A 183 23.98 42.43 23.50
CA HIS A 183 24.82 43.37 22.69
C HIS A 183 25.65 42.86 21.49
N GLY A 184 25.27 43.36 20.29
CA GLY A 184 26.20 43.65 19.18
C GLY A 184 25.75 43.21 17.77
N ALA A 185 25.11 44.11 17.01
CA ALA A 185 25.05 44.07 15.53
C ALA A 185 25.93 45.23 14.98
N PRO A 186 26.21 45.39 13.66
CA PRO A 186 25.76 44.61 12.49
C PRO A 186 26.85 44.33 11.42
N ARG A 187 26.57 43.47 10.43
CA ARG A 187 27.13 43.63 9.06
C ARG A 187 26.20 43.02 8.00
N VAL A 188 25.91 43.84 6.99
CA VAL A 188 25.07 43.59 5.81
C VAL A 188 25.91 42.94 4.70
N GLN A 189 25.34 41.93 4.02
CA GLN A 189 25.50 41.49 2.61
C GLN A 189 24.88 40.08 2.52
N THR A 190 24.11 39.63 1.52
CA THR A 190 23.52 40.13 0.28
C THR A 190 22.56 39.01 -0.20
N ASP A 191 21.51 39.42 -0.90
CA ASP A 191 20.56 38.72 -1.78
C ASP A 191 20.61 37.20 -2.08
N ASP A 192 19.40 36.75 -2.46
CA ASP A 192 19.04 35.53 -3.20
C ASP A 192 18.98 34.22 -2.40
N ASN A 193 17.89 34.06 -1.65
CA ASN A 193 17.35 32.73 -1.38
C ASN A 193 15.98 32.59 -2.04
N ARG A 194 16.00 32.11 -3.29
CA ARG A 194 14.83 31.56 -3.97
C ARG A 194 14.19 30.55 -3.02
N HIS A 195 12.92 30.74 -2.70
CA HIS A 195 12.09 29.68 -2.14
C HIS A 195 12.19 28.47 -3.08
N VAL A 196 13.02 27.50 -2.70
CA VAL A 196 12.90 26.14 -3.21
C VAL A 196 11.65 25.62 -2.52
N VAL A 197 10.50 25.73 -3.19
CA VAL A 197 9.36 24.88 -2.89
C VAL A 197 9.86 23.44 -3.07
N PRO A 198 9.87 22.59 -2.02
CA PRO A 198 10.12 21.18 -2.23
C PRO A 198 8.99 20.68 -3.14
N GLN A 199 9.35 20.30 -4.37
CA GLN A 199 8.43 19.55 -5.21
C GLN A 199 8.30 18.17 -4.55
N SER A 200 7.19 17.95 -3.85
CA SER A 200 6.87 16.65 -3.27
C SER A 200 6.58 15.70 -4.43
N SER A 201 7.57 14.90 -4.80
CA SER A 201 7.43 13.78 -5.75
C SER A 201 6.83 12.52 -5.11
N GLY A 202 6.19 12.67 -3.95
CA GLY A 202 5.52 11.58 -3.23
C GLY A 202 4.02 11.54 -3.55
N PRO A 203 3.36 10.40 -3.24
CA PRO A 203 1.92 10.28 -3.34
C PRO A 203 1.20 11.40 -2.57
N VAL A 204 0.06 11.84 -3.12
CA VAL A 204 -0.78 12.88 -2.53
C VAL A 204 -2.09 12.25 -2.09
N VAL A 205 -2.47 12.48 -0.82
CA VAL A 205 -3.71 11.96 -0.25
C VAL A 205 -4.75 13.08 -0.15
N THR A 206 -5.90 12.89 -0.79
CA THR A 206 -7.05 13.80 -0.76
C THR A 206 -8.27 13.07 -0.21
N LEU A 207 -9.00 13.72 0.68
CA LEU A 207 -10.27 13.24 1.23
C LEU A 207 -11.42 13.96 0.55
N LEU A 208 -12.33 13.24 -0.07
CA LEU A 208 -13.50 13.77 -0.77
C LEU A 208 -14.78 13.48 0.03
N LEU A 209 -15.50 14.52 0.43
CA LEU A 209 -16.77 14.36 1.13
C LEU A 209 -17.88 13.99 0.15
N GLN A 210 -18.57 12.89 0.42
CA GLN A 210 -19.69 12.36 -0.37
C GLN A 210 -21.04 12.88 0.15
N ASP A 211 -21.12 14.19 0.42
CA ASP A 211 -22.33 14.90 0.89
C ASP A 211 -22.97 15.78 -0.20
N GLY A 212 -22.51 15.63 -1.45
CA GLY A 212 -22.93 16.45 -2.59
C GLY A 212 -22.29 17.85 -2.66
N SER A 213 -21.44 18.22 -1.70
CA SER A 213 -20.78 19.53 -1.66
C SER A 213 -19.45 19.60 -2.44
N SER A 214 -18.96 18.46 -2.92
CA SER A 214 -17.63 18.31 -3.57
C SER A 214 -16.48 18.87 -2.74
N ARG A 215 -16.63 18.97 -1.41
CA ARG A 215 -15.58 19.45 -0.52
C ARG A 215 -14.45 18.42 -0.47
N THR A 216 -13.24 18.89 -0.74
CA THR A 216 -12.02 18.10 -0.62
C THR A 216 -11.12 18.64 0.48
N TYR A 217 -10.38 17.75 1.14
CA TYR A 217 -9.33 18.09 2.08
C TYR A 217 -8.02 17.41 1.68
N LEU A 218 -6.96 18.20 1.50
CA LEU A 218 -5.62 17.68 1.25
C LEU A 218 -4.99 17.27 2.58
N VAL A 219 -4.66 16.00 2.73
CA VAL A 219 -3.97 15.48 3.91
C VAL A 219 -2.54 16.00 3.94
N LYS A 220 -2.14 16.57 5.06
CA LYS A 220 -0.81 17.12 5.28
C LYS A 220 0.05 16.07 5.98
N GLU A 221 1.38 16.15 5.81
CA GLU A 221 2.28 15.33 6.61
C GLU A 221 2.07 15.59 8.12
N GLY A 222 2.16 14.54 8.92
CA GLY A 222 1.85 14.54 10.34
C GLY A 222 0.38 14.24 10.62
N SER A 223 -0.14 14.84 11.69
CA SER A 223 -1.48 14.62 12.23
C SER A 223 -2.54 15.44 11.52
N ASN A 224 -3.66 14.82 11.16
CA ASN A 224 -4.82 15.45 10.56
C ASN A 224 -6.09 14.99 11.29
N ILE A 225 -6.74 15.89 12.02
CA ILE A 225 -7.90 15.54 12.84
C ILE A 225 -9.20 15.68 12.05
N ILE A 226 -10.01 14.62 12.05
CA ILE A 226 -11.37 14.59 11.55
C ILE A 226 -12.33 14.71 12.74
N GLY A 227 -13.28 15.63 12.66
CA GLY A 227 -14.27 15.79 13.74
C GLY A 227 -15.25 16.94 13.52
N ARG A 228 -16.20 17.08 14.46
CA ARG A 228 -17.20 18.17 14.39
C ARG A 228 -16.75 19.49 15.00
N SER A 229 -15.66 19.46 15.75
CA SER A 229 -15.19 20.64 16.47
C SER A 229 -14.53 21.65 15.53
N ASN A 230 -14.41 22.90 15.98
CA ASN A 230 -13.84 23.97 15.15
C ASN A 230 -12.30 23.90 15.05
N ASP A 231 -11.67 23.12 15.92
CA ASP A 231 -10.24 22.82 15.95
C ASP A 231 -9.85 21.59 15.11
N ALA A 232 -10.82 20.87 14.54
CA ALA A 232 -10.53 19.77 13.63
C ALA A 232 -10.05 20.29 12.27
N ASP A 233 -9.04 19.62 11.70
CA ASP A 233 -8.51 19.94 10.37
C ASP A 233 -9.54 19.72 9.27
N LEU A 234 -10.22 18.56 9.30
CA LEU A 234 -11.39 18.28 8.48
C LEU A 234 -12.65 18.35 9.35
N ARG A 235 -13.27 19.53 9.32
CA ARG A 235 -14.50 19.79 10.07
C ARG A 235 -15.74 19.26 9.37
N LEU A 236 -16.45 18.37 10.07
CA LEU A 236 -17.72 17.76 9.66
C LEU A 236 -18.85 18.26 10.57
N PRO A 237 -19.77 19.12 10.10
CA PRO A 237 -20.87 19.64 10.91
C PRO A 237 -21.99 18.61 11.09
N ASP A 238 -21.64 17.40 11.55
CA ASP A 238 -22.52 16.26 11.75
C ASP A 238 -22.63 15.95 13.25
N THR A 239 -23.87 15.80 13.72
CA THR A 239 -24.17 15.48 15.11
C THR A 239 -23.76 14.07 15.53
N GLY A 240 -23.65 13.14 14.58
CA GLY A 240 -23.13 11.80 14.79
C GLY A 240 -21.61 11.72 14.87
N VAL A 241 -20.90 12.81 14.57
CA VAL A 241 -19.44 12.88 14.61
C VAL A 241 -18.96 13.44 15.95
N SER A 242 -17.89 12.87 16.48
CA SER A 242 -17.28 13.31 17.75
C SER A 242 -16.48 14.59 17.53
N ARG A 243 -16.19 15.33 18.61
CA ARG A 243 -15.45 16.61 18.50
C ARG A 243 -14.09 16.44 17.83
N GLN A 244 -13.36 15.44 18.31
CA GLN A 244 -12.22 14.81 17.64
C GLN A 244 -12.65 13.35 17.51
N HIS A 245 -12.78 12.85 16.29
CA HIS A 245 -13.42 11.56 16.02
C HIS A 245 -12.40 10.54 15.53
N ALA A 246 -11.61 10.92 14.54
CA ALA A 246 -10.52 10.12 14.03
C ALA A 246 -9.33 11.02 13.67
N GLU A 247 -8.15 10.43 13.62
CA GLU A 247 -6.92 11.07 13.18
C GLU A 247 -6.38 10.32 11.96
N ILE A 248 -5.92 11.05 10.95
CA ILE A 248 -5.09 10.49 9.88
C ILE A 248 -3.67 10.99 10.07
N THR A 249 -2.75 10.06 10.32
CA THR A 249 -1.31 10.33 10.29
C THR A 249 -0.77 10.03 8.90
N TRP A 250 -0.08 10.99 8.30
CA TRP A 250 0.56 10.86 6.98
C TRP A 250 2.06 11.10 7.07
N ASP A 251 2.90 10.19 6.60
CA ASP A 251 4.37 10.33 6.66
C ASP A 251 5.04 10.57 5.29
N GLY A 252 4.23 10.81 4.26
CA GLY A 252 4.69 10.91 2.86
C GLY A 252 4.64 9.59 2.08
N ARG A 253 4.38 8.47 2.76
CA ARG A 253 4.22 7.13 2.16
C ARG A 253 2.93 6.44 2.60
N ASP A 254 2.66 6.45 3.91
CA ASP A 254 1.59 5.72 4.55
C ASP A 254 0.60 6.65 5.27
N ALA A 255 -0.68 6.46 4.98
CA ALA A 255 -1.79 7.20 5.59
C ALA A 255 -2.51 6.27 6.57
N ILE A 256 -2.35 6.49 7.86
CA ILE A 256 -2.94 5.65 8.91
C ILE A 256 -4.08 6.42 9.57
N LEU A 257 -5.30 5.90 9.44
CA LEU A 257 -6.49 6.33 10.17
C LEU A 257 -6.51 5.66 11.55
N VAL A 258 -6.83 6.42 12.60
CA VAL A 258 -7.02 5.93 13.97
C VAL A 258 -8.30 6.52 14.54
N ASP A 259 -9.20 5.69 15.06
CA ASP A 259 -10.38 6.14 15.81
C ASP A 259 -9.95 6.67 17.19
N LEU A 260 -10.37 7.88 17.54
CA LEU A 260 -10.00 8.54 18.79
C LEU A 260 -11.00 8.25 19.92
N LYS A 261 -11.41 6.98 20.05
CA LYS A 261 -12.47 6.53 20.98
C LYS A 261 -13.76 7.31 20.78
N SER A 262 -14.15 7.41 19.52
CA SER A 262 -15.34 8.14 19.12
C SER A 262 -16.62 7.49 19.69
N THR A 263 -17.69 8.27 19.81
CA THR A 263 -18.95 7.76 20.39
C THR A 263 -19.64 6.71 19.51
N ASN A 264 -19.56 6.86 18.19
CA ASN A 264 -20.28 6.00 17.24
C ASN A 264 -19.36 5.06 16.46
N GLY A 265 -18.05 5.11 16.73
CA GLY A 265 -17.04 4.37 15.98
C GLY A 265 -16.77 4.96 14.59
N THR A 266 -15.69 4.45 14.00
CA THR A 266 -15.27 4.72 12.63
C THR A 266 -15.32 3.40 11.84
N THR A 267 -15.80 3.44 10.60
CA THR A 267 -15.72 2.30 9.68
C THR A 267 -14.97 2.68 8.42
N VAL A 268 -14.29 1.71 7.81
CA VAL A 268 -13.74 1.82 6.45
C VAL A 268 -14.32 0.69 5.63
N ASN A 269 -14.94 1.01 4.49
CA ASN A 269 -15.64 0.05 3.62
C ASN A 269 -16.63 -0.82 4.43
N ASP A 270 -17.48 -0.17 5.22
CA ASP A 270 -18.46 -0.78 6.15
C ASP A 270 -17.89 -1.69 7.26
N THR A 271 -16.56 -1.79 7.38
CA THR A 271 -15.89 -2.57 8.43
C THR A 271 -15.48 -1.66 9.58
N PRO A 272 -15.83 -1.97 10.85
CA PRO A 272 -15.45 -1.14 12.00
C PRO A 272 -13.95 -1.25 12.28
N VAL A 273 -13.30 -0.11 12.55
CA VAL A 273 -11.84 -0.02 12.73
C VAL A 273 -11.44 0.79 13.96
N GLU A 274 -10.37 0.37 14.62
CA GLU A 274 -9.65 1.20 15.60
C GLU A 274 -8.43 1.88 14.97
N ASN A 275 -7.75 1.17 14.06
CA ASN A 275 -6.66 1.67 13.23
C ASN A 275 -6.77 1.06 11.84
N TRP A 276 -6.39 1.82 10.81
CA TRP A 276 -6.47 1.39 9.43
C TRP A 276 -5.47 2.12 8.54
N LEU A 277 -4.61 1.39 7.84
CA LEU A 277 -3.74 1.97 6.83
C LEU A 277 -4.52 2.10 5.52
N LEU A 278 -4.85 3.35 5.17
CA LEU A 278 -5.72 3.73 4.07
C LEU A 278 -5.12 3.37 2.70
N ALA A 279 -6.01 3.05 1.77
CA ALA A 279 -5.74 2.85 0.35
C ALA A 279 -6.53 3.85 -0.52
N ASP A 280 -6.14 4.00 -1.79
CA ASP A 280 -6.96 4.72 -2.77
C ASP A 280 -8.32 4.03 -2.92
N GLY A 281 -9.39 4.83 -2.93
CA GLY A 281 -10.76 4.35 -3.05
C GLY A 281 -11.43 3.94 -1.73
N ASP A 282 -10.69 3.86 -0.61
CA ASP A 282 -11.29 3.56 0.69
C ASP A 282 -12.38 4.59 1.05
N VAL A 283 -13.51 4.10 1.56
CA VAL A 283 -14.60 4.96 2.05
C VAL A 283 -14.61 4.92 3.57
N ILE A 284 -14.23 6.03 4.19
CA ILE A 284 -14.31 6.23 5.63
C ILE A 284 -15.73 6.73 5.95
N THR A 285 -16.41 6.06 6.88
CA THR A 285 -17.70 6.50 7.40
C THR A 285 -17.58 6.86 8.86
N VAL A 286 -18.02 8.07 9.20
CA VAL A 286 -18.06 8.62 10.56
C VAL A 286 -19.39 9.34 10.76
N GLY A 287 -20.17 8.96 11.77
CA GLY A 287 -21.54 9.47 11.90
C GLY A 287 -22.39 9.15 10.67
N HIS A 288 -22.88 10.17 9.98
CA HIS A 288 -23.61 10.08 8.70
C HIS A 288 -22.78 10.58 7.52
N SER A 289 -21.48 10.84 7.73
CA SER A 289 -20.58 11.38 6.73
C SER A 289 -19.77 10.27 6.08
N ASN A 290 -19.78 10.24 4.75
CA ASN A 290 -18.94 9.35 3.94
C ASN A 290 -17.82 10.17 3.30
N ILE A 291 -16.60 9.66 3.40
CA ILE A 291 -15.38 10.33 2.94
C ILE A 291 -14.59 9.34 2.11
N GLU A 292 -14.48 9.61 0.82
CA GLU A 292 -13.69 8.80 -0.09
C GLU A 292 -12.22 9.25 -0.07
N VAL A 293 -11.30 8.31 0.05
CA VAL A 293 -9.87 8.54 0.02
C VAL A 293 -9.37 8.45 -1.41
N ARG A 294 -8.60 9.45 -1.84
CA ARG A 294 -7.91 9.46 -3.12
C ARG A 294 -6.41 9.60 -2.90
N ILE A 295 -5.65 8.58 -3.27
CA ILE A 295 -4.19 8.56 -3.21
C ILE A 295 -3.65 8.56 -4.64
N VAL A 296 -3.11 9.69 -5.07
CA VAL A 296 -2.55 9.84 -6.41
C VAL A 296 -1.04 9.86 -6.30
N SER A 297 -0.38 8.86 -6.90
CA SER A 297 1.06 8.92 -7.14
C SER A 297 1.35 9.83 -8.34
N PRO A 298 2.36 10.72 -8.26
CA PRO A 298 2.74 11.61 -9.36
C PRO A 298 3.25 10.86 -10.60
#